data_AF-A0AAU3G279-F1
#
_entry.id   AF-A0AAU3G279-F1
#
_cell.length_a   1.000
_cell.length_b   1.000
_cell.length_c   1.000
_cell.angle_alpha   90.00
_cell.angle_beta   90.00
_cell.angle_gamma   90.00
#
_symmetry.space_group_name_H-M   'P 1'
#
loop_
_entity.id
_entity.type
_entity.pdbx_description
1 polymer ?
#
loop_
_entity_poly.entity_id
_entity_poly.type
_entity_poly.pdbx_seq_one_letter_code
_entity_poly.pdbx_strand_id
1 'polypeptide(L)' 'MKRNDLLNRMARLAKKFGFDFSKTPDAHGANHDKWYVGGEPVIVPRHNEINELTAKSILRSWEEMLEEAASSEEGEGE' A
#
# COMPACT_ATOMS: atom_id res chain seq x y z
N MET A 1 -12.55 -9.82 -4.20
CA MET A 1 -11.21 -10.18 -3.66
C MET A 1 -11.22 -10.10 -2.15
N LYS A 2 -10.62 -11.08 -1.43
CA LYS A 2 -10.50 -11.01 0.03
C LYS A 2 -9.49 -9.92 0.42
N ARG A 3 -9.76 -9.16 1.49
CA ARG A 3 -8.81 -8.16 2.02
C ARG A 3 -7.42 -8.75 2.29
N ASN A 4 -7.35 -9.98 2.80
CA ASN A 4 -6.08 -10.65 3.02
C ASN A 4 -5.28 -10.88 1.72
N ASP A 5 -5.95 -11.11 0.59
CA ASP A 5 -5.28 -11.26 -0.72
C ASP A 5 -4.70 -9.92 -1.18
N LEU A 6 -5.46 -8.82 -1.01
CA LEU A 6 -5.02 -7.46 -1.27
C LEU A 6 -3.75 -7.12 -0.47
N LEU A 7 -3.79 -7.34 0.84
CA LEU A 7 -2.66 -7.06 1.72
C LEU A 7 -1.42 -7.88 1.35
N ASN A 8 -1.58 -9.16 0.98
CA ASN A 8 -0.44 -9.98 0.54
C ASN A 8 0.16 -9.48 -0.78
N ARG A 9 -0.65 -8.99 -1.71
CA ARG A 9 -0.16 -8.41 -2.96
C ARG A 9 0.57 -7.09 -2.71
N MET A 10 0.01 -6.20 -1.88
CA MET A 10 0.66 -4.96 -1.48
C MET A 10 2.02 -5.22 -0.81
N ALA A 11 2.08 -6.20 0.11
CA ALA A 11 3.32 -6.61 0.76
C ALA A 11 4.39 -7.11 -0.22
N ARG A 12 3.98 -7.87 -1.24
CA ARG A 12 4.90 -8.36 -2.29
C ARG A 12 5.45 -7.23 -3.15
N LEU A 13 4.60 -6.27 -3.52
CA LEU A 13 5.02 -5.08 -4.26
C LEU A 13 6.00 -4.27 -3.41
N ALA A 14 5.63 -3.93 -2.17
CA ALA A 14 6.50 -3.18 -1.27
C ALA A 14 7.89 -3.81 -1.15
N LYS A 15 7.94 -5.12 -0.86
CA LYS A 15 9.19 -5.88 -0.78
C LYS A 15 9.99 -5.88 -2.09
N LYS A 16 9.33 -5.87 -3.26
CA LYS A 16 9.98 -5.80 -4.57
C LYS A 16 10.70 -4.47 -4.77
N PHE A 17 10.13 -3.38 -4.27
CA PHE A 17 10.71 -2.04 -4.33
C PHE A 17 11.63 -1.73 -3.13
N GLY A 18 11.77 -2.64 -2.16
CA GLY A 18 12.63 -2.46 -0.99
C GLY A 18 11.94 -1.82 0.23
N PHE A 19 10.63 -1.59 0.16
CA PHE A 19 9.86 -1.02 1.26
C PHE A 19 9.37 -2.07 2.26
N ASP A 20 9.39 -1.72 3.53
CA ASP A 20 8.91 -2.57 4.61
C ASP A 20 7.39 -2.45 4.77
N PHE A 21 6.66 -3.52 4.44
CA PHE A 21 5.22 -3.58 4.62
C PHE A 21 4.88 -4.26 5.95
N SER A 22 4.87 -3.47 7.02
CA SER A 22 4.38 -3.95 8.31
C SER A 22 2.89 -4.20 8.20
N LYS A 23 2.42 -5.45 8.36
CA LYS A 23 0.99 -5.83 8.23
C LYS A 23 0.02 -5.10 9.19
N THR A 24 0.57 -4.21 10.01
CA THR A 24 -0.13 -3.36 10.95
C THR A 24 -0.30 -1.97 10.30
N PRO A 25 -1.52 -1.50 10.06
CA PRO A 25 -1.72 -0.15 9.55
C PRO A 25 -1.29 0.89 10.60
N ASP A 26 -0.78 2.02 10.13
CA ASP A 26 -0.20 3.07 10.98
C ASP A 26 -1.29 3.88 11.71
N ALA A 27 -2.46 4.03 11.08
CA ALA A 27 -3.61 4.70 11.68
C ALA A 27 -4.92 3.93 11.48
N HIS A 28 -5.67 3.79 12.59
CA HIS A 28 -6.99 3.18 12.61
C HIS A 28 -8.08 4.27 12.59
N GLY A 29 -8.82 4.36 11.48
CA GLY A 29 -10.12 5.04 11.43
C GLY A 29 -11.28 4.06 11.62
N ALA A 30 -12.51 4.55 11.77
CA ALA A 30 -13.67 3.69 12.02
C ALA A 30 -14.01 2.70 10.88
N ASN A 31 -13.66 3.01 9.63
CA ASN A 31 -14.04 2.19 8.47
C ASN A 31 -12.88 1.78 7.54
N HIS A 32 -11.77 2.52 7.52
CA HIS A 32 -10.62 2.27 6.64
C HIS A 32 -9.30 2.27 7.41
N ASP A 33 -8.34 1.49 6.91
CA ASP A 33 -6.95 1.46 7.38
C ASP A 33 -6.08 2.36 6.48
N LYS A 34 -5.14 3.09 7.07
CA LYS A 34 -4.15 3.88 6.32
C LYS A 34 -2.78 3.21 6.35
N TRP A 35 -2.15 3.13 5.19
CA TRP A 35 -0.83 2.55 5.01
C TRP A 35 0.07 3.57 4.36
N TYR A 36 1.27 3.77 4.89
CA TYR A 36 2.16 4.84 4.46
C TYR A 36 3.33 4.26 3.68
N VAL A 37 3.70 4.93 2.59
CA VAL A 37 4.89 4.63 1.80
C VAL A 37 5.44 5.94 1.24
N GLY A 38 6.75 6.18 1.38
CA GLY A 38 7.40 7.36 0.81
C GLY A 38 6.81 8.73 1.23
N GLY A 39 6.01 8.78 2.31
CA GLY A 39 5.35 10.00 2.79
C GLY A 39 3.85 10.09 2.51
N GLU A 40 3.29 9.32 1.57
CA GLU A 40 1.86 9.35 1.24
C GLU A 40 1.07 8.17 1.82
N PRO A 41 -0.17 8.40 2.32
CA PRO A 41 -1.03 7.31 2.82
C PRO A 41 -1.96 6.74 1.74
N VAL A 42 -1.92 5.42 1.52
CA VAL A 42 -2.97 4.69 0.83
C VAL A 42 -4.07 4.24 1.80
N ILE A 43 -5.32 4.35 1.35
CA ILE A 43 -6.51 4.00 2.12
C ILE A 43 -6.99 2.60 1.70
N VAL A 44 -7.03 1.66 2.65
CA VAL A 44 -7.51 0.30 2.44
C VAL A 44 -8.81 0.09 3.23
N PRO A 45 -9.94 -0.20 2.56
CA PRO A 45 -11.21 -0.45 3.26
C PRO A 45 -11.17 -1.75 4.08
N ARG A 46 -11.79 -1.75 5.27
CA ARG A 46 -11.77 -2.91 6.20
C ARG A 46 -12.82 -3.99 5.86
N HIS A 47 -13.29 -4.03 4.62
CA HIS A 47 -14.29 -5.00 4.20
C HIS A 47 -13.64 -6.38 4.06
N ASN A 48 -14.31 -7.45 4.51
CA ASN A 48 -13.80 -8.82 4.30
C ASN A 48 -13.67 -9.14 2.81
N GLU A 49 -14.59 -8.61 2.01
CA GLU A 49 -14.62 -8.73 0.56
C GLU A 49 -14.61 -7.35 -0.07
N ILE A 50 -13.60 -7.11 -0.90
CA ILE A 50 -13.41 -5.87 -1.66
C ILE A 50 -13.74 -6.18 -3.11
N ASN A 51 -14.50 -5.28 -3.75
CA ASN A 51 -14.79 -5.39 -5.18
C ASN A 51 -13.48 -5.46 -5.97
N GLU A 52 -13.41 -6.35 -6.97
CA GLU A 52 -12.19 -6.55 -7.75
C GLU A 52 -11.71 -5.29 -8.46
N LEU A 53 -12.61 -4.40 -8.86
CA LEU A 53 -12.26 -3.11 -9.48
C LEU A 53 -11.61 -2.17 -8.47
N THR A 54 -12.17 -2.07 -7.26
CA THR A 54 -11.62 -1.27 -6.16
C THR A 54 -10.26 -1.81 -5.76
N ALA A 55 -10.16 -3.12 -5.60
CA ALA A 55 -8.94 -3.85 -5.32
C ALA A 55 -7.82 -3.57 -6.35
N LYS A 56 -8.14 -3.66 -7.64
CA LYS A 56 -7.19 -3.35 -8.72
C LYS A 56 -6.75 -1.89 -8.69
N SER A 57 -7.67 -0.96 -8.42
CA SER A 57 -7.34 0.47 -8.30
C SER A 57 -6.39 0.73 -7.14
N ILE A 58 -6.65 0.14 -5.97
CA ILE A 58 -5.76 0.25 -4.80
C ILE A 58 -4.37 -0.31 -5.12
N LEU A 59 -4.29 -1.49 -5.75
CA LEU A 59 -3.01 -2.09 -6.12
C LEU A 59 -2.22 -1.23 -7.10
N ARG A 60 -2.91 -0.65 -8.09
CA ARG A 60 -2.27 0.23 -9.07
C ARG A 60 -1.73 1.49 -8.41
N SER A 61 -2.55 2.20 -7.62
CA SER A 61 -2.08 3.37 -6.88
C SER A 61 -0.95 3.02 -5.90
N TRP A 62 -0.99 1.85 -5.27
CA TRP A 62 0.09 1.38 -4.40
C TRP A 62 1.39 1.12 -5.16
N GLU A 63 1.32 0.54 -6.36
CA GLU A 63 2.48 0.33 -7.22
C GLU A 63 3.06 1.67 -7.71
N GLU A 64 2.21 2.60 -8.16
CA GLU A 64 2.63 3.95 -8.58
C GLU A 64 3.32 4.69 -7.41
N MET A 65 2.73 4.70 -6.21
CA MET A 65 3.35 5.30 -5.02
C MET A 65 4.68 4.65 -4.64
N LEU A 66 4.79 3.32 -4.73
CA LEU A 66 6.04 2.61 -4.44
C LEU A 66 7.15 2.96 -5.43
N GLU A 67 6.80 3.09 -6.71
CA GLU A 67 7.73 3.49 -7.76
C GLU A 67 8.21 4.93 -7.56
N GLU A 68 7.29 5.86 -7.26
CA GLU A 68 7.63 7.25 -6.96
C GLU A 68 8.50 7.37 -5.69
N ALA A 69 8.16 6.62 -4.63
CA ALA A 69 8.94 6.58 -3.40
C ALA A 69 10.35 6.00 -3.63
N ALA A 70 10.45 4.89 -4.38
CA ALA A 70 11.75 4.30 -4.72
C ALA A 70 12.63 5.28 -5.51
N SER A 71 12.02 6.03 -6.43
CA SER A 71 12.71 7.03 -7.26
C SER A 71 13.11 8.27 -6.45
N SER A 72 12.32 8.64 -5.42
CA SER A 72 12.61 9.79 -4.55
C SER A 72 13.72 9.52 -3.51
N GLU A 73 13.88 8.28 -3.04
CA GLU A 73 14.95 7.91 -2.09
C GLU A 73 16.36 7.90 -2.73
N GLU A 74 16.47 7.82 -4.06
CA GLU A 74 17.77 7.95 -4.77
C GLU A 74 18.23 9.42 -4.90
N GLY A 75 17.54 10.38 -4.27
CA GLY A 75 17.84 11.82 -4.30
C GLY A 75 18.52 12.39 -3.05
N GLU A 76 18.64 11.66 -1.94
CA GLU A 76 19.28 12.15 -0.71
C GLU A 76 20.61 11.43 -0.44
N GLY A 77 21.56 11.64 -1.36
CA GLY A 77 22.96 11.30 -1.16
C GLY A 77 23.83 12.49 -1.54
N GLU A 78 24.05 13.41 -0.59
CA GLU A 78 25.10 14.44 -0.66
C GLU A 78 26.06 14.31 0.52
#